data_AF-A0A445C387-F1
#
_entry.id   AF-A0A445C387-F1
#
_cell.length_a   1.000
_cell.length_b   1.000
_cell.length_c   1.000
_cell.angle_alpha   90.00
_cell.angle_beta   90.00
_cell.angle_gamma   90.00
#
_symmetry.space_group_name_H-M   'P 1'
#
loop_
_entity.id
_entity.type
_entity.pdbx_description
1 polymer ?
#
loop_
_entity_poly.entity_id
_entity_poly.type
_entity_poly.pdbx_seq_one_letter_code
_entity_poly.pdbx_strand_id
1 'polypeptide(L)'
;MFLWKAVHRILPVNTKLYQRKNALTPTCSICQEQDETIEHAILLCPWTRAVWFGSSLQIVPTVYNVGSFEKWMMNTIDKIKSETGNEQDKFLCNLGCVCWCIWKARNQHIFQQTKINPQKAIIYSEQLAAEYLNATKDFNRDNKPIGGRIGESRRIIWRPPPHNRAKVNTDVAFHSETGMAASAAVMRLTRKNHYWDNINI
;
A
#
# COMPACT_ATOMS: atom_id res chain seq x y z
N MET A 1 -0.71 -1.74 1.67
CA MET A 1 0.46 -1.81 2.59
C MET A 1 1.32 -0.54 2.59
N PHE A 2 1.57 0.11 1.43
CA PHE A 2 2.44 1.30 1.33
C PHE A 2 1.99 2.51 2.18
N LEU A 3 0.77 3.01 2.00
CA LEU A 3 0.29 4.21 2.70
C LEU A 3 0.37 4.09 4.23
N TRP A 4 0.04 2.90 4.75
CA TRP A 4 0.19 2.60 6.17
C TRP A 4 1.64 2.78 6.64
N LYS A 5 2.63 2.25 5.88
CA LYS A 5 4.05 2.46 6.19
C LYS A 5 4.45 3.93 6.12
N ALA A 6 3.88 4.70 5.19
CA ALA A 6 4.13 6.13 5.06
C ALA A 6 3.61 6.90 6.29
N VAL A 7 2.36 6.65 6.70
CA VAL A 7 1.74 7.24 7.89
C VAL A 7 2.53 6.91 9.15
N HIS A 8 2.94 5.65 9.34
CA HIS A 8 3.72 5.22 10.49
C HIS A 8 5.22 5.56 10.42
N ARG A 9 5.64 6.32 9.42
CA ARG A 9 7.04 6.76 9.24
C ARG A 9 8.06 5.63 9.11
N ILE A 10 7.65 4.52 8.50
CA ILE A 10 8.44 3.29 8.32
C ILE A 10 9.20 3.30 6.98
N LEU A 11 8.83 4.17 6.04
CA LEU A 11 9.45 4.19 4.71
C LEU A 11 10.96 4.51 4.77
N PRO A 12 11.78 3.84 3.93
CA PRO A 12 13.21 4.07 3.85
C PRO A 12 13.55 5.35 3.08
N VAL A 13 13.29 6.50 3.69
CA VAL A 13 13.74 7.82 3.21
C VAL A 13 15.16 8.12 3.66
N ASN A 14 15.90 8.94 2.93
CA ASN A 14 17.33 9.14 3.16
C ASN A 14 17.65 9.67 4.56
N THR A 15 16.82 10.54 5.14
CA THR A 15 17.00 10.97 6.55
C THR A 15 17.01 9.81 7.54
N LYS A 16 16.12 8.82 7.37
CA LYS A 16 16.05 7.61 8.21
C LYS A 16 17.19 6.63 7.91
N LEU A 17 17.57 6.49 6.65
CA LEU A 17 18.68 5.63 6.25
C LEU A 17 20.02 6.19 6.77
N TYR A 18 20.22 7.50 6.68
CA TYR A 18 21.39 8.19 7.19
C TYR A 18 21.55 8.02 8.71
N GLN A 19 20.46 8.19 9.48
CA GLN A 19 20.45 7.92 10.92
C GLN A 19 20.86 6.48 11.27
N ARG A 20 20.58 5.53 10.39
CA ARG A 20 20.95 4.11 10.53
C ARG A 20 22.28 3.75 9.89
N LYS A 21 23.04 4.74 9.38
CA LYS A 21 24.32 4.57 8.66
C LYS A 21 24.20 3.72 7.38
N ASN A 22 23.02 3.71 6.76
CA ASN A 22 22.73 2.98 5.51
C ASN A 22 22.67 3.88 4.28
N ALA A 23 22.82 5.20 4.45
CA ALA A 23 22.92 6.17 3.36
C ALA A 23 24.09 7.13 3.64
N LEU A 24 24.74 7.62 2.58
CA LEU A 24 25.87 8.55 2.69
C LEU A 24 25.44 9.97 3.08
N THR A 25 24.23 10.36 2.70
CA THR A 25 23.67 11.69 2.94
C THR A 25 22.16 11.59 3.23
N PRO A 26 21.59 12.48 4.07
CA PRO A 26 20.15 12.61 4.24
C PRO A 26 19.45 13.32 3.07
N THR A 27 20.19 13.95 2.15
CA THR A 27 19.66 14.77 1.05
C THR A 27 18.80 13.96 0.07
N CYS A 28 17.74 14.58 -0.45
CA CYS A 28 16.84 14.05 -1.46
C CYS A 28 17.56 13.75 -2.76
N SER A 29 17.50 12.50 -3.22
CA SER A 29 18.19 12.07 -4.45
C SER A 29 17.61 12.70 -5.72
N ILE A 30 16.40 13.24 -5.67
CA ILE A 30 15.72 13.83 -6.83
C ILE A 30 16.06 15.32 -6.99
N CYS A 31 15.82 16.14 -5.96
CA CYS A 31 16.07 17.58 -6.05
C CYS A 31 17.45 18.01 -5.58
N GLN A 32 18.14 17.20 -4.77
CA GLN A 32 19.49 17.49 -4.25
C GLN A 32 19.60 18.78 -3.41
N GLU A 33 18.48 19.37 -2.99
CA GLU A 33 18.45 20.67 -2.31
C GLU A 33 18.12 20.59 -0.81
N GLN A 34 17.40 19.55 -0.39
CA GLN A 34 16.84 19.43 0.96
C GLN A 34 16.94 18.00 1.47
N ASP A 35 16.89 17.84 2.78
CA ASP A 35 16.84 16.54 3.44
C ASP A 35 15.55 15.77 3.08
N GLU A 36 15.71 14.50 2.75
CA GLU A 36 14.60 13.63 2.35
C GLU A 36 13.87 13.07 3.57
N THR A 37 12.87 13.80 4.03
CA THR A 37 11.84 13.29 4.94
C THR A 37 10.72 12.61 4.13
N ILE A 38 9.76 11.98 4.82
CA ILE A 38 8.58 11.39 4.15
C ILE A 38 7.72 12.49 3.54
N GLU A 39 7.54 13.58 4.27
CA GLU A 39 6.86 14.79 3.82
C GLU A 39 7.58 15.36 2.58
N HIS A 40 8.91 15.39 2.57
CA HIS A 40 9.65 15.84 1.39
C HIS A 40 9.49 14.89 0.20
N ALA A 41 9.75 13.59 0.39
CA ALA A 41 9.68 12.60 -0.68
C ALA A 41 8.29 12.53 -1.34
N ILE A 42 7.22 12.55 -0.53
CA ILE A 42 5.86 12.31 -1.01
C ILE A 42 5.08 13.60 -1.29
N LEU A 43 5.45 14.76 -0.73
CA LEU A 43 4.65 15.99 -0.84
C LEU A 43 5.45 17.21 -1.29
N LEU A 44 6.61 17.48 -0.69
CA LEU A 44 7.25 18.80 -0.77
C LEU A 44 8.40 18.92 -1.76
N CYS A 45 8.99 17.81 -2.22
CA CYS A 45 10.00 17.84 -3.27
C CYS A 45 9.45 18.58 -4.50
N PRO A 46 10.20 19.51 -5.13
CA PRO A 46 9.72 20.27 -6.30
C PRO A 46 9.17 19.37 -7.41
N TRP A 47 9.83 18.25 -7.66
CA TRP A 47 9.36 17.24 -8.60
C TRP A 47 8.01 16.65 -8.20
N THR A 48 7.88 16.25 -6.93
CA THR A 48 6.65 15.68 -6.39
C THR A 48 5.49 16.67 -6.40
N ARG A 49 5.75 17.95 -6.09
CA ARG A 49 4.75 19.02 -6.16
C ARG A 49 4.22 19.21 -7.59
N ALA A 50 5.08 19.08 -8.60
CA ALA A 50 4.64 19.12 -10.00
C ALA A 50 3.71 17.95 -10.34
N VAL A 51 3.95 16.75 -9.80
CA VAL A 51 3.05 15.59 -9.95
C VAL A 51 1.68 15.87 -9.33
N TRP A 52 1.65 16.38 -8.09
CA TRP A 52 0.39 16.72 -7.41
C TRP A 52 -0.42 17.78 -8.16
N PHE A 53 0.25 18.86 -8.59
CA PHE A 53 -0.38 19.93 -9.34
C PHE A 53 -0.94 19.47 -10.69
N GLY A 54 -0.20 18.64 -11.43
CA GLY A 54 -0.62 18.13 -12.73
C GLY A 54 -1.56 16.93 -12.68
N SER A 55 -1.77 16.32 -11.51
CA SER A 55 -2.72 15.21 -11.34
C SER A 55 -4.17 15.68 -11.42
N SER A 56 -5.09 14.73 -11.63
CA SER A 56 -6.53 14.99 -11.57
C SER A 56 -7.03 15.55 -10.24
N LEU A 57 -6.21 15.50 -9.17
CA LEU A 57 -6.55 16.03 -7.85
C LEU A 57 -6.16 17.51 -7.70
N GLN A 58 -5.24 18.02 -8.53
CA GLN A 58 -4.76 19.41 -8.54
C GLN A 58 -4.36 19.95 -7.15
N ILE A 59 -3.81 19.09 -6.30
CA ILE A 59 -3.42 19.46 -4.93
C ILE A 59 -2.09 20.22 -4.99
N VAL A 60 -1.93 21.23 -4.14
CA VAL A 60 -0.69 22.00 -4.01
C VAL A 60 -0.15 21.88 -2.58
N PRO A 61 0.64 20.84 -2.27
CA PRO A 61 1.32 20.75 -0.99
C PRO A 61 2.38 21.85 -0.87
N THR A 62 2.43 22.48 0.31
CA THR A 62 3.39 23.53 0.65
C THR A 62 3.88 23.32 2.09
N VAL A 63 5.02 23.93 2.42
CA VAL A 63 5.57 23.90 3.78
C VAL A 63 4.62 24.48 4.83
N TYR A 64 3.67 25.33 4.42
CA TYR A 64 2.68 25.94 5.31
C TYR A 64 1.48 25.02 5.59
N ASN A 65 1.15 24.11 4.67
CA ASN A 65 -0.01 23.21 4.80
C ASN A 65 0.36 21.76 5.13
N VAL A 66 1.64 21.39 5.03
CA VAL A 66 2.16 20.08 5.40
C VAL A 66 2.86 20.17 6.75
N GLY A 67 2.22 19.66 7.80
CA GLY A 67 2.86 19.47 9.11
C GLY A 67 3.53 18.09 9.22
N SER A 68 2.72 17.03 9.22
CA SER A 68 3.18 15.64 9.11
C SER A 68 2.43 14.95 7.97
N PHE A 69 3.04 13.91 7.39
CA PHE A 69 2.37 13.14 6.33
C PHE A 69 1.03 12.55 6.80
N GLU A 70 0.98 12.06 8.04
CA GLU A 70 -0.25 11.56 8.66
C GLU A 70 -1.34 12.61 8.74
N LYS A 71 -1.04 13.78 9.33
CA LYS A 71 -2.02 14.86 9.49
C LYS A 71 -2.49 15.39 8.15
N TRP A 72 -1.56 15.54 7.20
CA TRP A 72 -1.89 15.95 5.84
C TRP A 72 -2.82 14.92 5.17
N MET A 73 -2.49 13.63 5.24
CA MET A 73 -3.28 12.55 4.65
C MET A 73 -4.71 12.53 5.22
N MET A 74 -4.85 12.61 6.54
CA MET A 74 -6.17 12.61 7.20
C MET A 74 -6.99 13.83 6.79
N ASN A 75 -6.40 15.03 6.84
CA ASN A 75 -7.08 16.26 6.41
C ASN A 75 -7.49 16.21 4.93
N THR A 76 -6.67 15.65 4.06
CA THR A 76 -7.00 15.48 2.63
C THR A 76 -8.13 14.48 2.44
N ILE A 77 -8.14 13.36 3.16
CA ILE A 77 -9.24 12.38 3.12
C ILE A 77 -10.55 13.03 3.59
N ASP A 78 -10.53 13.76 4.69
CA ASP A 78 -11.72 14.42 5.23
C ASP A 78 -12.26 15.47 4.26
N LYS A 79 -11.37 16.27 3.67
CA LYS A 79 -11.72 17.24 2.62
C LYS A 79 -12.39 16.56 1.42
N ILE A 80 -11.79 15.48 0.89
CA ILE A 80 -12.35 14.71 -0.22
C ILE A 80 -13.76 14.22 0.13
N LYS A 81 -13.93 13.62 1.30
CA LYS A 81 -15.25 13.11 1.75
C LYS A 81 -16.29 14.21 1.87
N SER A 82 -15.90 15.40 2.35
CA SER A 82 -16.84 16.53 2.46
C SER A 82 -17.22 17.16 1.12
N GLU A 83 -16.33 17.13 0.12
CA GLU A 83 -16.50 17.90 -1.11
C GLU A 83 -17.03 17.08 -2.30
N THR A 84 -16.79 15.76 -2.33
CA THR A 84 -17.03 14.93 -3.53
C THR A 84 -18.24 14.00 -3.44
N GLY A 85 -18.86 13.86 -2.26
CA GLY A 85 -20.08 13.06 -2.06
C GLY A 85 -19.93 11.63 -2.62
N ASN A 86 -20.75 11.28 -3.62
CA ASN A 86 -20.76 9.95 -4.23
C ASN A 86 -19.48 9.61 -5.03
N GLU A 87 -18.66 10.59 -5.41
CA GLU A 87 -17.40 10.35 -6.12
C GLU A 87 -16.20 10.12 -5.17
N GLN A 88 -16.40 10.14 -3.85
CA GLN A 88 -15.31 10.04 -2.87
C GLN A 88 -14.35 8.87 -3.12
N ASP A 89 -14.87 7.69 -3.49
CA ASP A 89 -14.05 6.49 -3.68
C ASP A 89 -13.07 6.64 -4.84
N LYS A 90 -13.48 7.32 -5.91
CA LYS A 90 -12.64 7.64 -7.06
C LYS A 90 -11.52 8.60 -6.67
N PHE A 91 -11.83 9.66 -5.92
CA PHE A 91 -10.84 10.62 -5.46
C PHE A 91 -9.87 10.01 -4.43
N LEU A 92 -10.35 9.17 -3.52
CA LEU A 92 -9.51 8.42 -2.57
C LEU A 92 -8.61 7.41 -3.28
N CYS A 93 -9.12 6.72 -4.30
CA CYS A 93 -8.32 5.84 -5.15
C CYS A 93 -7.20 6.62 -5.86
N ASN A 94 -7.53 7.75 -6.49
CA ASN A 94 -6.55 8.64 -7.11
C ASN A 94 -5.50 9.12 -6.10
N LEU A 95 -5.90 9.53 -4.89
CA LEU A 95 -4.99 9.99 -3.85
C LEU A 95 -3.95 8.91 -3.52
N GLY A 96 -4.40 7.67 -3.34
CA GLY A 96 -3.51 6.54 -3.09
C GLY A 96 -2.60 6.22 -4.27
N CYS A 97 -3.12 6.25 -5.49
CA CYS A 97 -2.37 5.96 -6.71
C CYS A 97 -1.28 7.00 -6.98
N VAL A 98 -1.57 8.29 -6.79
CA VAL A 98 -0.57 9.36 -6.91
C VAL A 98 0.56 9.16 -5.90
N CYS A 99 0.23 8.97 -4.62
CA CYS A 99 1.22 8.70 -3.57
C CYS A 99 2.12 7.49 -3.93
N TRP A 100 1.51 6.41 -4.42
CA TRP A 100 2.21 5.20 -4.81
C TRP A 100 3.14 5.42 -6.01
N CYS A 101 2.65 6.07 -7.07
CA CYS A 101 3.44 6.34 -8.27
C CYS A 101 4.62 7.28 -8.00
N ILE A 102 4.44 8.29 -7.14
CA ILE A 102 5.53 9.15 -6.65
C ILE A 102 6.61 8.29 -5.99
N TRP A 103 6.22 7.45 -5.03
CA TRP A 103 7.15 6.58 -4.32
C TRP A 103 7.86 5.58 -5.23
N LYS A 104 7.11 4.99 -6.17
CA LYS A 104 7.65 4.03 -7.16
C LYS A 104 8.68 4.70 -8.06
N ALA A 105 8.36 5.87 -8.62
CA ALA A 105 9.26 6.61 -9.49
C ALA A 105 10.53 7.06 -8.75
N ARG A 106 10.41 7.51 -7.49
CA ARG A 106 11.56 7.83 -6.64
C ARG A 106 12.48 6.62 -6.44
N ASN A 107 11.91 5.46 -6.15
CA ASN A 107 12.71 4.23 -6.00
C ASN A 107 13.36 3.79 -7.30
N GLN A 108 12.65 3.86 -8.43
CA GLN A 108 13.24 3.56 -9.74
C GLN A 108 14.40 4.50 -10.07
N HIS A 109 14.28 5.78 -9.74
CA HIS A 109 15.37 6.72 -9.91
C HIS A 109 16.61 6.34 -9.09
N ILE A 110 16.42 5.93 -7.84
CA ILE A 110 17.54 5.59 -6.95
C ILE A 110 18.20 4.26 -7.33
N PHE A 111 17.40 3.22 -7.58
CA PHE A 111 17.93 1.87 -7.80
C PHE A 111 18.24 1.56 -9.26
N GLN A 112 17.58 2.24 -10.21
CA GLN A 112 17.68 1.97 -11.64
C GLN A 112 18.16 3.19 -12.43
N GLN A 113 18.50 4.30 -11.76
CA GLN A 113 19.00 5.54 -12.38
C GLN A 113 18.07 6.08 -13.48
N THR A 114 16.76 5.78 -13.39
CA THR A 114 15.79 6.24 -14.37
C THR A 114 15.62 7.76 -14.28
N LYS A 115 15.51 8.43 -15.42
CA LYS A 115 15.19 9.87 -15.46
C LYS A 115 13.80 10.11 -14.86
N ILE A 116 13.76 11.01 -13.89
CA ILE A 116 12.53 11.46 -13.24
C ILE A 116 11.70 12.31 -14.21
N ASN A 117 10.40 12.04 -14.31
CA ASN A 117 9.47 12.79 -15.19
C ASN A 117 8.09 12.89 -14.51
N PRO A 118 7.62 14.11 -14.14
CA PRO A 118 6.33 14.29 -13.49
C PRO A 118 5.15 13.77 -14.33
N GLN A 119 5.15 14.06 -15.63
CA GLN A 119 4.08 13.66 -16.55
C GLN A 119 3.93 12.14 -16.62
N LYS A 120 5.05 11.41 -16.61
CA LYS A 120 5.04 9.94 -16.58
C LYS A 120 4.38 9.41 -15.30
N ALA A 121 4.69 10.01 -14.15
CA ALA A 121 4.09 9.61 -12.88
C ALA A 121 2.58 9.93 -12.82
N ILE A 122 2.16 11.07 -13.37
CA ILE A 122 0.75 11.46 -13.50
C ILE A 122 -0.01 10.42 -14.34
N ILE A 123 0.44 10.16 -15.57
CA ILE A 123 -0.20 9.21 -16.48
C ILE A 123 -0.30 7.83 -15.84
N TYR A 124 0.76 7.34 -15.20
CA TYR A 124 0.72 6.05 -14.51
C TYR A 124 -0.21 6.02 -13.32
N SER A 125 -0.35 7.13 -12.58
CA SER A 125 -1.31 7.20 -11.47
C SER A 125 -2.75 7.15 -11.95
N GLU A 126 -3.06 7.80 -13.08
CA GLU A 126 -4.38 7.78 -13.71
C GLU A 126 -4.73 6.41 -14.28
N GLN A 127 -3.78 5.78 -14.98
CA GLN A 127 -3.93 4.42 -15.51
C GLN A 127 -4.20 3.43 -14.37
N LEU A 128 -3.39 3.48 -13.31
CA LEU A 128 -3.55 2.59 -12.16
C LEU A 128 -4.91 2.78 -11.48
N ALA A 129 -5.36 4.03 -11.32
CA ALA A 129 -6.66 4.30 -10.73
C ALA A 129 -7.82 3.83 -11.63
N ALA A 130 -7.71 4.03 -12.95
CA ALA A 130 -8.70 3.56 -13.91
C ALA A 130 -8.79 2.03 -13.93
N GLU A 131 -7.67 1.33 -13.95
CA GLU A 131 -7.59 -0.13 -13.85
C GLU A 131 -8.25 -0.65 -12.58
N TYR A 132 -7.93 -0.06 -11.42
CA TYR A 132 -8.52 -0.44 -10.15
C TYR A 132 -10.04 -0.23 -10.11
N LEU A 133 -10.51 0.94 -10.55
CA LEU A 133 -11.94 1.26 -10.58
C LEU A 133 -12.70 0.36 -11.56
N ASN A 134 -12.11 0.01 -12.69
CA ASN A 134 -12.73 -0.90 -13.64
C ASN A 134 -12.82 -2.33 -13.07
N ALA A 135 -11.74 -2.83 -12.46
CA ALA A 135 -11.73 -4.15 -11.84
C ALA A 135 -12.71 -4.27 -10.66
N THR A 136 -12.96 -3.18 -9.92
CA THR A 136 -13.88 -3.17 -8.76
C THR A 136 -15.34 -2.92 -9.11
N LYS A 137 -15.65 -2.34 -10.28
CA LYS A 137 -17.03 -2.22 -10.77
C LYS A 137 -17.71 -3.57 -10.94
N ASP A 138 -16.97 -4.58 -11.41
CA ASP A 138 -17.52 -5.91 -11.67
C ASP A 138 -17.94 -6.63 -10.36
N PHE A 139 -17.16 -6.49 -9.29
CA PHE A 139 -17.53 -7.02 -7.96
C PHE A 139 -18.76 -6.33 -7.35
N ASN A 140 -19.02 -5.07 -7.68
CA ASN A 140 -20.19 -4.34 -7.17
C ASN A 140 -21.48 -4.68 -7.93
N ARG A 141 -21.41 -5.24 -9.14
CA ARG A 141 -22.58 -5.73 -9.90
C ARG A 141 -23.16 -7.01 -9.30
N ASP A 142 -22.31 -7.89 -8.79
CA ASP A 142 -22.73 -9.16 -8.14
C ASP A 142 -23.20 -8.97 -6.70
N ASN A 143 -23.00 -7.78 -6.12
CA ASN A 143 -23.50 -7.38 -4.80
C ASN A 143 -24.83 -6.62 -4.87
N LYS A 144 -25.68 -6.85 -5.89
CA LYS A 144 -27.11 -6.51 -5.70
C LYS A 144 -27.59 -7.29 -4.48
N PRO A 145 -28.22 -6.64 -3.48
CA PRO A 145 -28.70 -7.35 -2.32
C PRO A 145 -29.75 -8.33 -2.80
N ILE A 146 -29.41 -9.62 -2.81
CA ILE A 146 -30.42 -10.67 -2.70
C ILE A 146 -31.03 -10.40 -1.33
N GLY A 147 -32.28 -9.92 -1.34
CA GLY A 147 -32.98 -9.50 -0.13
C GLY A 147 -32.84 -10.55 0.97
N GLY A 148 -32.38 -10.09 2.14
CA GLY A 148 -32.45 -10.82 3.39
C GLY A 148 -31.28 -11.78 3.66
N ARG A 149 -30.29 -11.30 4.43
CA ARG A 149 -29.85 -11.93 5.69
C ARG A 149 -28.80 -11.06 6.36
N ILE A 150 -29.17 -10.51 7.51
CA ILE A 150 -28.26 -9.90 8.48
C ILE A 150 -27.26 -10.99 8.88
N GLY A 151 -26.04 -10.92 8.35
CA GLY A 151 -24.95 -11.82 8.69
C GLY A 151 -23.81 -11.00 9.26
N GLU A 152 -23.61 -11.11 10.58
CA GLU A 152 -22.46 -10.54 11.28
C GLU A 152 -21.15 -10.81 10.53
N SER A 153 -20.35 -9.77 10.36
CA SER A 153 -18.99 -9.87 9.81
C SER A 153 -18.15 -10.76 10.73
N ARG A 154 -18.06 -12.05 10.39
CA ARG A 154 -17.22 -13.01 11.10
C ARG A 154 -15.77 -12.64 10.86
N ARG A 155 -15.10 -12.09 11.87
CA ARG A 155 -13.63 -12.06 11.93
C ARG A 155 -13.11 -13.48 11.73
N ILE A 156 -12.39 -13.73 10.65
CA ILE A 156 -11.77 -15.03 10.37
C ILE A 156 -10.57 -15.17 11.31
N ILE A 157 -10.81 -15.73 12.49
CA ILE A 157 -9.76 -16.11 13.44
C ILE A 157 -9.25 -17.49 13.04
N TRP A 158 -7.92 -17.64 12.94
CA TRP A 158 -7.31 -18.92 12.60
C TRP A 158 -7.67 -19.99 13.64
N ARG A 159 -8.17 -21.14 13.17
CA ARG A 159 -8.45 -22.31 14.02
C ARG A 159 -7.80 -23.56 13.43
N PRO A 160 -7.33 -24.51 14.26
CA PRO A 160 -6.88 -25.81 13.77
C PRO A 160 -8.01 -26.54 13.02
N PRO A 161 -7.69 -27.38 12.02
CA PRO A 161 -8.71 -28.17 11.32
C PRO A 161 -9.41 -29.15 12.28
N PRO A 162 -10.72 -29.40 12.08
CA PRO A 162 -11.44 -30.46 12.79
C PRO A 162 -10.80 -31.84 12.57
N HIS A 163 -11.11 -32.80 13.45
CA HIS A 163 -10.66 -34.19 13.30
C HIS A 163 -11.01 -34.76 11.92
N ASN A 164 -10.09 -35.54 11.36
CA ASN A 164 -10.19 -36.15 10.04
C ASN A 164 -10.31 -35.15 8.86
N ARG A 165 -9.88 -33.89 9.05
CA ARG A 165 -9.77 -32.90 7.98
C ARG A 165 -8.34 -32.40 7.85
N ALA A 166 -7.86 -32.28 6.62
CA ALA A 166 -6.61 -31.60 6.32
C ALA A 166 -6.88 -30.11 6.11
N LYS A 167 -5.98 -29.25 6.61
CA LYS A 167 -5.92 -27.83 6.20
C LYS A 167 -4.65 -27.61 5.40
N VAL A 168 -4.81 -27.10 4.19
CA VAL A 168 -3.70 -26.71 3.30
C VAL A 168 -3.64 -25.19 3.27
N ASN A 169 -2.48 -24.63 3.55
CA ASN A 169 -2.19 -23.22 3.30
C ASN A 169 -1.21 -23.17 2.13
N THR A 170 -1.50 -22.35 1.13
CA THR A 170 -0.66 -22.18 -0.07
C THR A 170 -0.11 -20.77 -0.11
N ASP A 171 1.17 -20.63 -0.44
CA ASP A 171 1.80 -19.34 -0.71
C ASP A 171 2.55 -19.41 -2.04
N VAL A 172 2.63 -18.29 -2.74
CA VAL A 172 3.29 -18.18 -4.05
C VAL A 172 4.25 -17.01 -4.02
N ALA A 173 5.51 -17.28 -4.33
CA ALA A 173 6.55 -16.28 -4.49
C ALA A 173 6.94 -16.14 -5.96
N PHE A 174 7.12 -14.90 -6.41
CA PHE A 174 7.56 -14.60 -7.76
C PHE A 174 8.82 -13.74 -7.71
N HIS A 175 9.85 -14.14 -8.44
CA HIS A 175 11.10 -13.42 -8.56
C HIS A 175 11.21 -12.79 -9.95
N SER A 176 11.06 -11.47 -10.02
CA SER A 176 10.91 -10.74 -11.29
C SER A 176 12.17 -10.71 -12.15
N GLU A 177 13.37 -10.83 -11.57
CA GLU A 177 14.63 -10.75 -12.31
C GLU A 177 15.00 -12.07 -13.00
N THR A 178 14.61 -13.20 -12.41
CA THR A 178 14.87 -14.54 -12.97
C THR A 178 13.67 -15.12 -13.71
N GLY A 179 12.50 -14.48 -13.63
CA GLY A 179 11.24 -14.98 -14.19
C GLY A 179 10.70 -16.24 -13.49
N MET A 180 11.26 -16.58 -12.32
CA MET A 180 10.91 -17.82 -11.62
C MET A 180 9.76 -17.59 -10.64
N ALA A 181 8.80 -18.51 -10.65
CA ALA A 181 7.77 -18.63 -9.62
C ALA A 181 8.02 -19.89 -8.79
N ALA A 182 7.82 -19.78 -7.48
CA ALA A 182 7.80 -20.91 -6.56
C ALA A 182 6.48 -20.92 -5.82
N SER A 183 5.91 -22.11 -5.63
CA SER A 183 4.74 -22.30 -4.77
C SER A 183 5.08 -23.26 -3.64
N ALA A 184 4.56 -22.97 -2.46
CA ALA A 184 4.71 -23.80 -1.28
C ALA A 184 3.33 -24.10 -0.70
N ALA A 185 3.12 -25.35 -0.30
CA ALA A 185 1.89 -25.77 0.39
C ALA A 185 2.26 -26.43 1.73
N VAL A 186 1.62 -25.98 2.80
CA VAL A 186 1.74 -26.61 4.12
C VAL A 186 0.42 -27.29 4.47
N MET A 187 0.44 -28.62 4.47
CA MET A 187 -0.68 -29.45 4.93
C MET A 187 -0.51 -29.77 6.42
N ARG A 188 -1.54 -29.49 7.23
CA ARG A 188 -1.57 -29.86 8.64
C ARG A 188 -2.67 -30.89 8.88
N LEU A 189 -2.31 -31.98 9.57
CA LEU A 189 -3.19 -33.05 10.04
C LEU A 189 -3.14 -33.10 11.58
N THR A 190 -4.28 -33.32 12.22
CA THR A 190 -4.35 -33.62 13.66
C THR A 190 -4.06 -35.11 13.86
N ARG A 191 -2.86 -35.48 14.37
CA ARG A 191 -2.53 -36.88 14.73
C ARG A 191 -3.13 -37.23 16.09
N LYS A 192 -3.60 -38.48 16.25
CA LYS A 192 -4.00 -39.06 17.55
C LYS A 192 -2.76 -39.08 18.47
N ASN A 193 -2.86 -38.53 19.68
CA ASN A 193 -1.97 -38.94 20.76
C ASN A 193 -2.40 -40.33 21.23
N HIS A 194 -1.43 -41.23 21.38
CA HIS A 194 -1.59 -42.56 21.95
C HIS A 194 -2.03 -42.46 23.42
N TYR A 195 -2.97 -43.33 23.81
CA TYR A 195 -3.30 -43.61 25.20
C TYR A 195 -2.12 -44.34 25.85
N TRP A 196 -1.62 -43.81 26.97
CA TRP A 196 -0.89 -44.60 27.96
C TRP A 196 -1.94 -45.06 28.98
N ASP A 197 -2.35 -46.32 28.90
CA ASP A 197 -3.14 -46.95 29.95
C ASP A 197 -2.21 -47.32 31.11
N ASN A 198 -2.25 -46.51 32.18
CA ASN A 198 -1.84 -46.95 33.50
C ASN A 198 -3.08 -47.53 34.20
N ILE A 199 -3.15 -48.86 34.29
CA ILE A 199 -4.01 -49.56 35.25
C ILE A 199 -3.09 -50.12 36.34
N ASN A 200 -3.32 -49.67 37.57
CA ASN A 200 -2.86 -50.34 38.79
C ASN A 200 -3.60 -51.68 38.90
N ILE A 201 -2.92 -52.83 38.80
CA ILE A 201 -2.45 -53.76 39.88
C ILE A 201 -1.38 -54.66 39.25
#